data_AF-A0A9N9SAX1-F1
#
_entry.id   AF-A0A9N9SAX1-F1
#
_cell.length_a   1.000
_cell.length_b   1.000
_cell.length_c   1.000
_cell.angle_alpha   90.00
_cell.angle_beta   90.00
_cell.angle_gamma   90.00
#
_symmetry.space_group_name_H-M   'P 1'
#
loop_
_entity.id
_entity.type
_entity.pdbx_description
1 polymer ?
#
loop_
_entity_poly.entity_id
_entity_poly.type
_entity_poly.pdbx_seq_one_letter_code
_entity_poly.pdbx_strand_id
1 'polypeptide(L)'
;MAYKLYYFNIRGLAEPIRYLLKYGGTEFEDVRIERENWPDLKDTMPMKQMPVLEVDGKKYFQSIAISRFLATNYGLAGKDAFESMEIDSVVDTFNDMRIKITQAFLAPEAEKEEAMKKVLEESVPLYLMKLNSLAEENGGYLACNRLTWADIYVAAMSGLITFISKGQDLFETYPAIKKVIENVEANENIKKWIAERPVTAY
;
A
#
# COMPACT_ATOMS: atom_id res chain seq x y z
N MET A 1 3.23 -8.94 -21.96
CA MET A 1 4.22 -8.72 -20.90
C MET A 1 4.00 -9.80 -19.86
N ALA A 2 5.02 -10.60 -19.57
CA ALA A 2 4.98 -11.55 -18.48
C ALA A 2 5.41 -10.84 -17.20
N TYR A 3 4.52 -10.83 -16.19
CA TYR A 3 4.77 -10.22 -14.89
C TYR A 3 5.00 -11.30 -13.82
N LYS A 4 6.04 -11.13 -13.01
CA LYS A 4 6.24 -11.90 -11.77
C LYS A 4 6.47 -10.96 -10.60
N LEU A 5 5.75 -11.14 -9.50
CA LEU A 5 5.90 -10.35 -8.29
C LEU A 5 6.53 -11.21 -7.20
N TYR A 6 7.74 -10.85 -6.78
CA TYR A 6 8.43 -11.50 -5.66
C TYR A 6 8.19 -10.73 -4.38
N TYR A 7 7.64 -11.39 -3.37
CA TYR A 7 7.54 -10.85 -2.02
C TYR A 7 7.45 -11.97 -0.99
N PHE A 8 7.55 -11.62 0.30
CA PHE A 8 7.27 -12.57 1.36
C PHE A 8 5.83 -13.10 1.31
N ASN A 9 5.57 -14.26 1.91
CA ASN A 9 4.22 -14.81 2.06
C ASN A 9 3.36 -14.04 3.09
N ILE A 10 3.15 -12.76 2.81
CA ILE A 10 2.33 -11.77 3.51
C ILE A 10 1.80 -10.78 2.45
N ARG A 11 0.84 -9.93 2.81
CA ARG A 11 0.40 -8.81 1.97
C ARG A 11 1.48 -7.73 1.96
N GLY A 12 1.66 -7.02 3.08
CA GLY A 12 2.72 -6.04 3.31
C GLY A 12 2.89 -5.02 2.17
N LEU A 13 4.14 -4.61 1.88
CA LEU A 13 4.45 -3.59 0.87
C LEU A 13 4.20 -4.04 -0.59
N ALA A 14 3.91 -5.32 -0.83
CA ALA A 14 3.55 -5.82 -2.15
C ALA A 14 2.05 -5.72 -2.44
N GLU A 15 1.20 -5.56 -1.42
CA GLU A 15 -0.25 -5.55 -1.62
C GLU A 15 -0.75 -4.43 -2.53
N PRO A 16 -0.21 -3.19 -2.48
CA PRO A 16 -0.56 -2.17 -3.46
C PRO A 16 -0.27 -2.58 -4.91
N ILE A 17 0.84 -3.31 -5.13
CA ILE A 17 1.21 -3.83 -6.46
C ILE A 17 0.20 -4.89 -6.89
N ARG A 18 -0.18 -5.81 -5.98
CA ARG A 18 -1.20 -6.83 -6.27
C ARG A 18 -2.55 -6.21 -6.58
N TYR A 19 -3.00 -5.22 -5.80
CA TYR A 19 -4.25 -4.49 -6.07
C TYR A 19 -4.23 -3.82 -7.44
N LEU A 20 -3.14 -3.15 -7.81
CA LEU A 20 -3.01 -2.51 -9.12
C LEU A 20 -3.02 -3.52 -10.27
N LEU A 21 -2.25 -4.61 -10.17
CA LEU A 21 -2.26 -5.68 -11.18
C LEU A 21 -3.66 -6.28 -11.36
N LYS A 22 -4.37 -6.52 -10.26
CA LYS A 22 -5.74 -7.05 -10.29
C LYS A 22 -6.74 -6.03 -10.82
N TYR A 23 -6.65 -4.77 -10.42
CA TYR A 23 -7.47 -3.69 -10.95
C TYR A 23 -7.33 -3.59 -12.48
N GLY A 24 -6.10 -3.59 -12.99
CA GLY A 24 -5.78 -3.57 -14.42
C GLY A 24 -6.03 -4.89 -15.15
N GLY A 25 -6.64 -5.91 -14.50
CA GLY A 25 -6.93 -7.20 -15.12
C GLY A 25 -5.70 -7.95 -15.62
N THR A 26 -4.53 -7.66 -15.08
CA THR A 26 -3.25 -8.19 -15.54
C THR A 26 -2.93 -9.50 -14.83
N GLU A 27 -2.73 -10.56 -15.61
CA GLU A 27 -2.20 -11.83 -15.08
C GLU A 27 -0.74 -11.68 -14.68
N PHE A 28 -0.38 -12.28 -13.55
CA PHE A 28 0.99 -12.28 -13.03
C PHE A 28 1.23 -13.51 -12.16
N GLU A 29 2.49 -13.91 -12.05
CA GLU A 29 2.94 -14.93 -11.09
C GLU A 29 3.18 -14.26 -9.72
N ASP A 30 2.41 -14.61 -8.69
CA ASP A 30 2.59 -14.13 -7.31
C ASP A 30 3.58 -15.05 -6.57
N VAL A 31 4.88 -14.76 -6.72
CA VAL A 31 5.97 -15.55 -6.14
C VAL A 31 6.13 -15.20 -4.65
N ARG A 32 5.54 -16.04 -3.80
CA ARG A 32 5.55 -15.89 -2.34
C ARG A 32 6.69 -16.66 -1.70
N ILE A 33 7.59 -15.92 -1.07
CA ILE A 33 8.81 -16.45 -0.45
C ILE A 33 8.60 -16.61 1.05
N GLU A 34 8.76 -17.83 1.55
CA GLU A 34 8.83 -18.10 2.99
C GLU A 34 10.13 -17.51 3.57
N ARG A 35 10.08 -17.05 4.83
CA ARG A 35 11.20 -16.32 5.45
C ARG A 35 12.48 -17.16 5.50
N GLU A 36 12.33 -18.47 5.65
CA GLU A 36 13.39 -19.47 5.72
C GLU A 36 14.11 -19.62 4.38
N ASN A 37 13.40 -19.39 3.27
CA ASN A 37 13.94 -19.49 1.90
C ASN A 37 14.54 -18.16 1.40
N TRP A 38 14.33 -17.06 2.12
CA TRP A 38 14.84 -15.74 1.73
C TRP A 38 16.37 -15.66 1.64
N PRO A 39 17.16 -16.22 2.57
CA PRO A 39 18.63 -16.18 2.49
C PRO A 39 19.19 -16.64 1.15
N ASP A 40 18.60 -17.69 0.56
CA ASP A 40 19.05 -18.29 -0.71
C ASP A 40 18.75 -17.40 -1.93
N LEU A 41 17.69 -16.59 -1.85
CA LEU A 41 17.27 -15.70 -2.94
C LEU A 41 17.80 -14.28 -2.82
N LYS A 42 18.23 -13.88 -1.62
CA LYS A 42 18.57 -12.49 -1.27
C LYS A 42 19.58 -11.85 -2.22
N ASP A 43 20.63 -12.58 -2.57
CA ASP A 43 21.70 -12.07 -3.44
C ASP A 43 21.28 -11.98 -4.92
N THR A 44 20.14 -12.57 -5.30
CA THR A 44 19.57 -12.49 -6.65
C THR A 44 18.61 -11.30 -6.84
N MET A 45 18.31 -10.57 -5.76
CA MET A 45 17.36 -9.46 -5.77
C MET A 45 18.09 -8.10 -5.74
N PRO A 46 17.64 -7.11 -6.54
CA PRO A 46 18.16 -5.75 -6.46
C PRO A 46 18.10 -5.21 -5.03
N MET A 47 19.16 -4.54 -4.59
CA MET A 47 19.30 -4.01 -3.23
C MET A 47 19.15 -5.05 -2.11
N LYS A 48 19.12 -6.35 -2.43
CA LYS A 48 18.86 -7.43 -1.48
C LYS A 48 17.56 -7.22 -0.69
N GLN A 49 16.52 -6.75 -1.39
CA GLN A 49 15.21 -6.36 -0.85
C GLN A 49 14.06 -6.86 -1.74
N MET A 50 12.86 -6.87 -1.17
CA MET A 50 11.59 -7.10 -1.86
C MET A 50 10.57 -6.03 -1.38
N PRO A 51 9.53 -5.68 -2.16
CA PRO A 51 9.08 -6.34 -3.39
C PRO A 51 9.96 -6.09 -4.62
N VAL A 52 9.96 -7.07 -5.51
CA VAL A 52 10.55 -7.00 -6.85
C VAL A 52 9.50 -7.38 -7.87
N LEU A 53 9.30 -6.53 -8.88
CA LEU A 53 8.49 -6.87 -10.05
C LEU A 53 9.43 -7.21 -11.21
N GLU A 54 9.31 -8.42 -11.73
CA GLU A 54 9.98 -8.84 -12.96
C GLU A 54 9.03 -8.64 -14.15
N VAL A 55 9.51 -7.95 -15.18
CA VAL A 55 8.79 -7.69 -16.42
C VAL A 55 9.62 -8.19 -17.57
N ASP A 56 9.14 -9.21 -18.27
CA ASP A 56 9.82 -9.84 -19.40
C ASP A 56 11.30 -10.19 -19.09
N GLY A 57 11.55 -10.72 -17.89
CA GLY A 57 12.88 -11.15 -17.41
C GLY A 57 13.72 -10.07 -16.74
N LYS A 58 13.29 -8.80 -16.74
CA LYS A 58 14.01 -7.70 -16.06
C LYS A 58 13.38 -7.36 -14.71
N LYS A 59 14.18 -7.37 -13.64
CA LYS A 59 13.76 -7.07 -12.26
C LYS A 59 13.78 -5.57 -11.95
N TYR A 60 12.68 -5.08 -11.38
CA TYR A 60 12.48 -3.72 -10.87
C TYR A 60 12.15 -3.77 -9.37
N PHE A 61 12.56 -2.75 -8.61
CA PHE A 61 12.43 -2.71 -7.14
C PHE A 61 11.87 -1.35 -6.67
N GLN A 62 11.58 -1.24 -5.37
CA GLN A 62 10.84 -0.15 -4.71
C GLN A 62 9.32 -0.22 -4.95
N SER A 63 8.58 -0.52 -3.89
CA SER A 63 7.12 -0.74 -3.95
C SER A 63 6.37 0.43 -4.57
N ILE A 64 6.64 1.65 -4.11
CA ILE A 64 5.97 2.87 -4.59
C ILE A 64 6.27 3.14 -6.06
N ALA A 65 7.53 2.95 -6.49
CA ALA A 65 7.91 3.15 -7.89
C ALA A 65 7.21 2.14 -8.81
N ILE A 66 7.15 0.88 -8.40
CA ILE A 66 6.42 -0.18 -9.12
C ILE A 66 4.91 0.14 -9.18
N SER A 67 4.32 0.54 -8.06
CA SER A 67 2.91 0.94 -8.00
C SER A 67 2.62 2.11 -8.94
N ARG A 68 3.44 3.15 -8.94
CA ARG A 68 3.30 4.29 -9.87
C ARG A 68 3.40 3.86 -11.33
N PHE A 69 4.35 2.99 -11.67
CA PHE A 69 4.48 2.46 -13.03
C PHE A 69 3.22 1.73 -13.50
N LEU A 70 2.67 0.84 -12.68
CA LEU A 70 1.44 0.12 -13.00
C LEU A 70 0.25 1.08 -13.10
N ALA A 71 0.14 2.03 -12.18
CA ALA A 71 -0.87 3.07 -12.20
C ALA A 71 -0.87 3.89 -13.50
N THR A 72 0.31 4.29 -13.99
CA THR A 72 0.45 4.97 -15.28
C THR A 72 -0.10 4.11 -16.41
N ASN A 73 0.23 2.82 -16.46
CA ASN A 73 -0.25 1.91 -17.51
C ASN A 73 -1.77 1.66 -17.46
N TYR A 74 -2.39 1.83 -16.29
CA TYR A 74 -3.83 1.63 -16.10
C TYR A 74 -4.64 2.94 -16.06
N GLY A 75 -4.02 4.08 -16.39
CA GLY A 75 -4.71 5.38 -16.43
C GLY A 75 -5.11 5.94 -15.07
N LEU A 76 -4.44 5.50 -14.00
CA LEU A 76 -4.68 5.92 -12.61
C LEU A 76 -3.68 6.98 -12.11
N ALA A 77 -2.69 7.33 -12.93
CA ALA A 77 -1.77 8.43 -12.67
C ALA A 77 -2.37 9.78 -13.11
N GLY A 78 -1.65 10.87 -12.82
CA GLY A 78 -2.05 12.22 -13.25
C GLY A 78 -2.01 12.37 -14.76
N LYS A 79 -2.87 13.22 -15.32
CA LYS A 79 -2.87 13.53 -16.77
C LYS A 79 -1.74 14.48 -17.17
N ASP A 80 -1.16 15.16 -16.18
CA ASP A 80 -0.05 16.09 -16.32
C ASP A 80 0.85 16.03 -15.07
N ALA A 81 1.92 16.83 -15.07
CA ALA A 81 2.89 16.87 -13.98
C ALA A 81 2.29 17.40 -12.66
N PHE A 82 1.31 18.31 -12.72
CA PHE A 82 0.69 18.87 -11.51
C PHE A 82 -0.24 17.88 -10.84
N GLU A 83 -1.09 17.20 -11.61
CA GLU A 83 -1.91 16.11 -11.07
C GLU A 83 -1.03 14.96 -10.56
N SER A 84 0.05 14.63 -11.26
CA SER A 84 0.98 13.59 -10.79
C SER A 84 1.62 13.96 -9.46
N MET A 85 2.05 15.22 -9.31
CA MET A 85 2.59 15.74 -8.04
C MET A 85 1.56 15.71 -6.91
N GLU A 86 0.30 16.07 -7.20
CA GLU A 86 -0.79 16.00 -6.23
C GLU A 86 -0.99 14.56 -5.73
N ILE A 87 -1.12 13.59 -6.63
CA ILE A 87 -1.32 12.18 -6.30
C ILE A 87 -0.11 11.60 -5.55
N ASP A 88 1.10 11.90 -6.03
CA ASP A 88 2.36 11.48 -5.39
C ASP A 88 2.45 12.00 -3.95
N SER A 89 2.06 13.25 -3.72
CA SER A 89 2.08 13.87 -2.38
C SER A 89 1.16 13.15 -1.39
N VAL A 90 0.00 12.67 -1.83
CA VAL A 90 -0.90 11.86 -0.97
C VAL A 90 -0.25 10.53 -0.60
N VAL A 91 0.32 9.84 -1.59
CA VAL A 91 0.96 8.54 -1.35
C VAL A 91 2.15 8.69 -0.41
N ASP A 92 3.00 9.69 -0.63
CA ASP A 92 4.16 9.96 0.24
C ASP A 92 3.71 10.37 1.65
N THR A 93 2.64 11.16 1.79
CA THR A 93 2.05 11.52 3.09
C THR A 93 1.58 10.28 3.86
N PHE A 94 0.84 9.38 3.21
CA PHE A 94 0.43 8.12 3.83
C PHE A 94 1.64 7.23 4.15
N ASN A 95 2.63 7.22 3.25
CA ASN A 95 3.84 6.45 3.42
C ASN A 95 4.67 6.90 4.63
N ASP A 96 4.79 8.21 4.87
CA ASP A 96 5.44 8.78 6.05
C ASP A 96 4.76 8.34 7.35
N MET A 97 3.42 8.40 7.39
CA MET A 97 2.64 7.86 8.50
C MET A 97 2.97 6.38 8.74
N ARG A 98 2.97 5.58 7.67
CA ARG A 98 3.27 4.15 7.71
C ARG A 98 4.72 3.88 8.17
N ILE A 99 5.70 4.72 7.79
CA ILE A 99 7.09 4.64 8.30
C ILE A 99 7.10 4.82 9.81
N LYS A 100 6.48 5.89 10.32
CA LYS A 100 6.46 6.19 11.76
C LYS A 100 5.83 5.05 12.56
N ILE A 101 4.70 4.51 12.10
CA ILE A 101 4.05 3.36 12.74
C ILE A 101 4.96 2.13 12.71
N THR A 102 5.63 1.86 11.59
CA THR A 102 6.55 0.73 11.46
C THR A 102 7.77 0.88 12.37
N GLN A 103 8.32 2.08 12.50
CA GLN A 103 9.45 2.36 13.39
C GLN A 103 9.09 2.12 14.86
N ALA A 104 7.91 2.57 15.30
CA ALA A 104 7.40 2.30 16.64
C ALA A 104 7.18 0.79 16.87
N PHE A 105 6.61 0.08 15.88
CA PHE A 105 6.38 -1.36 15.95
C PHE A 105 7.66 -2.20 16.01
N LEU A 106 8.73 -1.73 15.36
CA LEU A 106 10.04 -2.39 15.33
C LEU A 106 10.99 -1.91 16.43
N ALA A 107 10.55 -1.01 17.32
CA ALA A 107 11.34 -0.55 18.45
C ALA A 107 11.69 -1.72 19.40
N PRO A 108 12.78 -1.59 20.20
CA PRO A 108 13.11 -2.56 21.23
C PRO A 108 11.91 -2.85 22.15
N GLU A 109 11.78 -4.09 22.62
CA GLU A 109 10.59 -4.53 23.37
C GLU A 109 10.26 -3.65 24.58
N ALA A 110 11.30 -3.15 25.27
CA ALA A 110 11.15 -2.27 26.43
C ALA A 110 10.59 -0.87 26.11
N GLU A 111 10.68 -0.42 24.86
CA GLU A 111 10.26 0.92 24.41
C GLU A 111 9.03 0.88 23.50
N LYS A 112 8.71 -0.30 22.94
CA LYS A 112 7.71 -0.49 21.90
C LYS A 112 6.32 -0.01 22.30
N GLU A 113 5.88 -0.31 23.52
CA GLU A 113 4.54 0.09 23.99
C GLU A 113 4.38 1.62 23.99
N GLU A 114 5.35 2.32 24.57
CA GLU A 114 5.34 3.78 24.64
C GLU A 114 5.51 4.42 23.25
N ALA A 115 6.40 3.87 22.41
CA ALA A 115 6.57 4.34 21.03
C ALA A 115 5.29 4.18 20.21
N MET A 116 4.59 3.05 20.35
CA MET A 116 3.32 2.78 19.68
C MET A 116 2.22 3.71 20.19
N LYS A 117 2.12 3.91 21.51
CA LYS A 117 1.16 4.87 22.07
C LYS A 117 1.40 6.26 21.51
N LYS A 118 2.64 6.75 21.57
CA LYS A 118 3.02 8.08 21.07
C LYS A 118 2.68 8.28 19.60
N VAL A 119 3.03 7.32 18.73
CA VAL A 119 2.75 7.48 17.29
C VAL A 119 1.24 7.48 17.02
N LEU A 120 0.46 6.65 17.71
CA LEU A 120 -0.98 6.55 17.53
C LEU A 120 -1.73 7.77 18.07
N GLU A 121 -1.25 8.39 19.16
CA GLU A 121 -1.90 9.56 19.77
C GLU A 121 -1.45 10.89 19.15
N GLU A 122 -0.19 11.02 18.74
CA GLU A 122 0.37 12.30 18.29
C GLU A 122 0.53 12.40 16.76
N SER A 123 1.00 11.33 16.12
CA SER A 123 1.36 11.38 14.69
C SER A 123 0.19 10.97 13.81
N VAL A 124 -0.39 9.80 14.02
CA VAL A 124 -1.44 9.25 13.15
C VAL A 124 -2.62 10.21 12.96
N PRO A 125 -3.16 10.87 14.01
CA PRO A 125 -4.29 11.78 13.84
C PRO A 125 -3.99 12.93 12.88
N LEU A 126 -2.78 13.49 12.89
CA LEU A 126 -2.38 14.55 11.97
C LEU A 126 -2.47 14.10 10.51
N TYR A 127 -1.94 12.91 10.20
CA TYR A 127 -1.96 12.37 8.84
C TYR A 127 -3.37 11.99 8.41
N LEU A 128 -4.13 11.26 9.24
CA LEU A 128 -5.47 10.83 8.89
C LEU A 128 -6.46 11.99 8.81
N MET A 129 -6.33 13.04 9.64
CA MET A 129 -7.10 14.28 9.48
C MET A 129 -6.85 14.90 8.11
N LYS A 130 -5.58 15.05 7.69
CA LYS A 130 -5.27 15.64 6.38
C LYS A 130 -5.81 14.79 5.23
N LEU A 131 -5.61 13.48 5.28
CA LEU A 131 -6.10 12.57 4.23
C LEU A 131 -7.64 12.52 4.19
N ASN A 132 -8.31 12.60 5.34
CA ASN A 132 -9.76 12.70 5.40
C ASN A 132 -10.27 14.00 4.76
N SER A 133 -9.66 15.14 5.05
CA SER A 133 -10.01 16.40 4.39
C SER A 133 -9.78 16.36 2.89
N LEU A 134 -8.70 15.72 2.42
CA LEU A 134 -8.49 15.52 0.98
C LEU A 134 -9.62 14.69 0.36
N ALA A 135 -10.08 13.64 1.04
CA ALA A 135 -11.22 12.84 0.60
C ALA A 135 -12.53 13.65 0.52
N GLU A 136 -12.76 14.56 1.46
CA GLU A 136 -13.92 15.48 1.44
C GLU A 136 -13.81 16.49 0.29
N GLU A 137 -12.64 17.10 0.13
CA GLU A 137 -12.35 18.12 -0.90
C GLU A 137 -12.45 17.56 -2.32
N ASN A 138 -12.11 16.28 -2.52
CA ASN A 138 -12.06 15.62 -3.81
C ASN A 138 -13.27 14.70 -4.08
N GLY A 139 -14.40 14.93 -3.41
CA GLY A 139 -15.65 14.24 -3.72
C GLY A 139 -15.62 12.72 -3.46
N GLY A 140 -14.86 12.27 -2.46
CA GLY A 140 -14.73 10.86 -2.09
C GLY A 140 -13.54 10.13 -2.73
N TYR A 141 -12.54 10.87 -3.18
CA TYR A 141 -11.24 10.37 -3.68
C TYR A 141 -10.12 11.14 -3.00
N LEU A 142 -8.89 10.62 -2.98
CA LEU A 142 -7.79 11.30 -2.30
C LEU A 142 -7.13 12.40 -3.12
N ALA A 143 -7.31 12.41 -4.45
CA ALA A 143 -6.73 13.41 -5.35
C ALA A 143 -7.55 13.56 -6.65
N CYS A 144 -7.44 14.73 -7.27
CA CYS A 144 -7.91 15.01 -8.62
C CYS A 144 -9.40 14.70 -8.91
N ASN A 145 -10.26 14.71 -7.88
CA ASN A 145 -11.70 14.42 -7.96
C ASN A 145 -12.10 13.12 -8.68
N ARG A 146 -11.22 12.10 -8.70
CA ARG A 146 -11.47 10.81 -9.37
C ARG A 146 -10.64 9.70 -8.76
N LEU A 147 -10.96 8.46 -9.12
CA LEU A 147 -10.13 7.32 -8.73
C LEU A 147 -8.71 7.47 -9.30
N THR A 148 -7.73 7.42 -8.41
CA THR A 148 -6.29 7.43 -8.72
C THR A 148 -5.59 6.29 -7.98
N TRP A 149 -4.30 6.13 -8.24
CA TRP A 149 -3.53 5.11 -7.55
C TRP A 149 -3.24 5.45 -6.08
N ALA A 150 -3.44 6.70 -5.64
CA ALA A 150 -3.39 7.03 -4.22
C ALA A 150 -4.48 6.31 -3.44
N ASP A 151 -5.72 6.27 -3.98
CA ASP A 151 -6.85 5.56 -3.38
C ASP A 151 -6.52 4.06 -3.25
N ILE A 152 -6.03 3.46 -4.33
CA ILE A 152 -5.68 2.04 -4.37
C ILE A 152 -4.54 1.72 -3.40
N TYR A 153 -3.52 2.57 -3.33
CA TYR A 153 -2.40 2.40 -2.43
C TYR A 153 -2.84 2.44 -0.95
N VAL A 154 -3.63 3.45 -0.58
CA VAL A 154 -4.16 3.60 0.78
C VAL A 154 -5.06 2.42 1.16
N ALA A 155 -5.98 2.01 0.29
CA ALA A 155 -6.85 0.86 0.53
C ALA A 155 -6.05 -0.43 0.74
N ALA A 156 -5.09 -0.72 -0.15
CA ALA A 156 -4.27 -1.93 -0.04
C ALA A 156 -3.40 -1.95 1.22
N MET A 157 -2.92 -0.78 1.67
CA MET A 157 -2.10 -0.65 2.87
C MET A 157 -2.91 -0.58 4.17
N SER A 158 -4.20 -0.30 4.11
CA SER A 158 -5.08 -0.18 5.30
C SER A 158 -4.99 -1.42 6.20
N GLY A 159 -5.00 -2.62 5.61
CA GLY A 159 -4.88 -3.88 6.34
C GLY A 159 -3.56 -4.05 7.10
N LEU A 160 -2.46 -3.47 6.61
CA LEU A 160 -1.19 -3.45 7.34
C LEU A 160 -1.28 -2.52 8.56
N ILE A 161 -1.91 -1.35 8.40
CA ILE A 161 -2.12 -0.39 9.49
C ILE A 161 -2.99 -1.01 10.58
N THR A 162 -4.08 -1.67 10.22
CA THR A 162 -4.95 -2.37 11.17
C THR A 162 -4.18 -3.47 11.93
N PHE A 163 -3.35 -4.26 11.23
CA PHE A 163 -2.54 -5.29 11.88
C PHE A 163 -1.57 -4.70 12.91
N ILE A 164 -0.78 -3.70 12.51
CA ILE A 164 0.22 -3.08 13.41
C ILE A 164 -0.44 -2.40 14.61
N SER A 165 -1.67 -1.91 14.42
CA SER A 165 -2.51 -1.30 15.47
C SER A 165 -3.26 -2.34 16.31
N LYS A 166 -2.80 -3.59 16.34
CA LYS A 166 -3.37 -4.72 17.11
C LYS A 166 -4.86 -4.95 16.81
N GLY A 167 -5.26 -4.78 15.55
CA GLY A 167 -6.64 -4.98 15.08
C GLY A 167 -7.54 -3.74 15.19
N GLN A 168 -7.04 -2.61 15.69
CA GLN A 168 -7.80 -1.36 15.70
C GLN A 168 -7.92 -0.80 14.28
N ASP A 169 -9.13 -0.48 13.87
CA ASP A 169 -9.37 0.25 12.64
C ASP A 169 -9.26 1.76 12.91
N LEU A 170 -8.08 2.30 12.60
CA LEU A 170 -7.80 3.72 12.80
C LEU A 170 -8.60 4.63 11.86
N PHE A 171 -9.19 4.09 10.79
CA PHE A 171 -9.92 4.87 9.80
C PHE A 171 -11.38 5.12 10.21
N GLU A 172 -11.93 4.38 11.18
CA GLU A 172 -13.33 4.53 11.64
C GLU A 172 -13.66 5.94 12.13
N THR A 173 -12.69 6.66 12.71
CA THR A 173 -12.87 8.06 13.16
C THR A 173 -12.80 9.07 12.01
N TYR A 174 -12.44 8.63 10.81
CA TYR A 174 -12.19 9.45 9.63
C TYR A 174 -13.06 8.96 8.46
N PRO A 175 -14.36 9.28 8.47
CA PRO A 175 -15.36 8.61 7.62
C PRO A 175 -15.12 8.82 6.12
N ALA A 176 -14.51 9.93 5.69
CA ALA A 176 -14.30 10.20 4.28
C ALA A 176 -13.19 9.30 3.69
N ILE A 177 -12.03 9.19 4.37
CA ILE A 177 -10.98 8.25 3.94
C ILE A 177 -11.41 6.79 4.12
N LYS A 178 -12.17 6.47 5.19
CA LYS A 178 -12.78 5.15 5.32
C LYS A 178 -13.64 4.81 4.10
N LYS A 179 -14.42 5.77 3.62
CA LYS A 179 -15.25 5.58 2.43
C LYS A 179 -14.44 5.36 1.15
N VAL A 180 -13.30 6.06 1.00
CA VAL A 180 -12.36 5.81 -0.10
C VAL A 180 -11.92 4.34 -0.09
N ILE A 181 -11.50 3.83 1.07
CA ILE A 181 -11.04 2.44 1.23
C ILE A 181 -12.15 1.47 0.81
N GLU A 182 -13.36 1.64 1.35
CA GLU A 182 -14.51 0.79 1.02
C GLU A 182 -14.84 0.81 -0.48
N ASN A 183 -14.80 1.98 -1.13
CA ASN A 183 -15.10 2.13 -2.54
C ASN A 183 -14.07 1.38 -3.41
N VAL A 184 -12.79 1.43 -3.05
CA VAL A 184 -11.74 0.66 -3.74
C VAL A 184 -11.96 -0.84 -3.53
N GLU A 185 -12.23 -1.28 -2.31
CA GLU A 185 -12.48 -2.69 -2.00
C GLU A 185 -13.77 -3.24 -2.62
N ALA A 186 -14.73 -2.36 -2.97
CA ALA A 186 -15.94 -2.71 -3.69
C ALA A 186 -15.74 -2.92 -5.20
N ASN A 187 -14.61 -2.49 -5.78
CA ASN A 187 -14.28 -2.77 -7.17
C ASN A 187 -14.27 -4.29 -7.42
N GLU A 188 -14.92 -4.77 -8.48
CA GLU A 188 -15.15 -6.20 -8.71
C GLU A 188 -13.86 -7.04 -8.71
N ASN A 189 -12.80 -6.57 -9.37
CA ASN A 189 -11.53 -7.28 -9.46
C ASN A 189 -10.78 -7.28 -8.13
N ILE A 190 -10.79 -6.15 -7.42
CA ILE A 190 -10.15 -6.03 -6.10
C ILE A 190 -10.91 -6.85 -5.07
N LYS A 191 -12.24 -6.78 -5.05
CA LYS A 191 -13.11 -7.59 -4.20
C LYS A 191 -12.86 -9.08 -4.41
N LYS A 192 -12.79 -9.51 -5.67
CA LYS A 192 -12.44 -10.90 -6.03
C LYS A 192 -11.06 -11.28 -5.50
N TRP A 193 -10.07 -10.41 -5.69
CA TRP A 193 -8.73 -10.63 -5.14
C TRP A 193 -8.73 -10.77 -3.62
N ILE A 194 -9.43 -9.90 -2.90
CA ILE A 194 -9.54 -9.96 -1.44
C ILE A 194 -10.15 -11.30 -0.98
N ALA A 195 -11.13 -11.82 -1.72
CA ALA A 195 -11.77 -13.10 -1.41
C ALA A 195 -10.90 -14.32 -1.72
N GLU A 196 -10.06 -14.25 -2.76
CA GLU A 196 -9.25 -15.37 -3.24
C GLU A 196 -7.80 -15.38 -2.73
N ARG A 197 -7.27 -14.23 -2.29
CA ARG A 197 -5.88 -14.13 -1.83
C ARG A 197 -5.63 -15.00 -0.60
N PRO A 198 -4.41 -15.54 -0.43
CA PRO A 198 -4.05 -16.31 0.76
C PRO A 198 -4.30 -15.55 2.06
N VAL A 199 -4.91 -16.23 3.04
CA VAL A 199 -5.11 -15.68 4.40
C VAL A 199 -3.76 -15.63 5.11
N THR A 200 -3.28 -14.42 5.37
CA THR A 200 -2.00 -14.14 6.03
C THR A 200 -2.20 -13.05 7.09
N ALA A 201 -1.29 -12.95 8.06
CA ALA A 201 -1.46 -12.07 9.23
C ALA A 201 -1.63 -10.59 8.86
N TYR A 202 -0.93 -10.14 7.82
CA TYR A 202 -0.98 -8.78 7.31
C TYR A 202 -0.48 -8.67 5.90
#